data_AF-A0A955PTR5-F1
#
_entry.id   AF-A0A955PTR5-F1
#
_cell.length_a   1.000
_cell.length_b   1.000
_cell.length_c   1.000
_cell.angle_alpha   90.00
_cell.angle_beta   90.00
_cell.angle_gamma   90.00
#
_symmetry.space_group_name_H-M   'P 1'
#
loop_
_entity.id
_entity.type
_entity.pdbx_description
1 polymer ?
#
loop_
_entity_poly.entity_id
_entity_poly.type
_entity_poly.pdbx_seq_one_letter_code
_entity_poly.pdbx_strand_id
1 'polypeptide(L)'
;VASVFEEKIQSVWTTGISESLEISHPTGKGLKNFEIRFCPEPTVGGQILTVLLICRDVTDVRMAQLAFRDSDEKFRQLAETVDSVFWIWDVDLQQIVYVSPAYKRLWGGDPQKL
;
A
#
# COMPACT_ATOMS: atom_id res chain seq x y z
N VAL A 1 -8.94 10.50 18.50
CA VAL A 1 -7.55 10.70 18.02
C VAL A 1 -6.58 10.82 19.18
N ALA A 2 -6.78 11.76 20.12
CA ALA A 2 -5.90 11.93 21.29
C ALA A 2 -5.61 10.64 22.09
N SER A 3 -6.65 9.83 22.37
CA SER A 3 -6.48 8.56 23.11
C SER A 3 -5.55 7.55 22.45
N VAL A 4 -5.56 7.47 21.12
CA VAL A 4 -4.70 6.52 20.37
C VAL A 4 -3.25 7.00 20.37
N PHE A 5 -3.02 8.31 20.35
CA PHE A 5 -1.66 8.86 20.45
C PHE A 5 -1.05 8.58 21.82
N GLU A 6 -1.82 8.80 22.89
CA GLU A 6 -1.38 8.51 24.26
C GLU A 6 -1.03 7.02 24.44
N GLU A 7 -1.85 6.12 23.90
CA GLU A 7 -1.59 4.67 23.90
C GLU A 7 -0.29 4.33 23.17
N LYS A 8 -0.09 4.88 21.97
CA LYS A 8 1.14 4.64 21.17
C LYS A 8 2.39 5.19 21.85
N ILE A 9 2.29 6.39 22.40
CA ILE A 9 3.34 7.01 23.22
C ILE A 9 3.69 6.07 24.37
N GLN A 10 2.72 5.65 25.19
CA GLN A 10 2.98 4.76 26.34
C GLN A 10 3.59 3.42 25.93
N SER A 11 3.11 2.83 24.83
CA SER A 11 3.67 1.59 24.29
C SER A 11 5.14 1.77 23.90
N VAL A 12 5.48 2.85 23.18
CA VAL A 12 6.87 3.16 22.80
C VAL A 12 7.73 3.41 24.03
N TRP A 13 7.22 4.14 25.03
CA TRP A 13 7.91 4.37 26.32
C TRP A 13 8.19 3.08 27.10
N THR A 14 7.33 2.07 26.96
CA THR A 14 7.45 0.79 27.66
C THR A 14 8.37 -0.17 26.90
N THR A 15 8.26 -0.19 25.57
CA THR A 15 8.92 -1.21 24.73
C THR A 15 10.25 -0.77 24.14
N GLY A 16 10.45 0.53 23.93
CA GLY A 16 11.60 1.05 23.16
C GLY A 16 11.54 0.74 21.67
N ILE A 17 10.41 0.26 21.16
CA ILE A 17 10.22 -0.08 19.76
C ILE A 17 9.47 1.06 19.08
N SER A 18 9.90 1.42 17.86
CA SER A 18 9.19 2.43 17.08
C SER A 18 7.86 1.91 16.58
N GLU A 19 6.83 2.75 16.62
CA GLU A 19 5.49 2.41 16.14
C GLU A 19 5.01 3.38 15.06
N SER A 20 4.00 2.96 14.30
CA SER A 20 3.35 3.81 13.30
C SER A 20 1.83 3.80 13.45
N LEU A 21 1.21 4.92 13.07
CA LEU A 21 -0.23 5.11 13.05
C LEU A 21 -0.59 5.91 11.80
N GLU A 22 -1.59 5.44 11.07
CA GLU A 22 -2.19 6.22 10.00
C GLU A 22 -3.47 6.89 10.48
N ILE A 23 -3.61 8.18 10.19
CA ILE A 23 -4.82 8.95 10.48
C ILE A 23 -5.26 9.75 9.27
N SER A 24 -6.58 9.87 9.08
CA SER A 24 -7.14 10.86 8.16
C SER A 24 -7.57 12.09 8.97
N HIS A 25 -7.12 13.27 8.55
CA HIS A 25 -7.40 14.51 9.25
C HIS A 25 -7.84 15.62 8.26
N PRO A 26 -8.93 16.35 8.54
CA PRO A 26 -9.31 17.52 7.75
C PRO A 26 -8.29 18.64 7.90
N THR A 27 -7.86 19.22 6.79
CA THR A 27 -6.97 20.38 6.77
C THR A 27 -7.64 21.53 6.00
N GLY A 28 -7.07 22.73 6.05
CA GLY A 28 -7.52 23.84 5.19
C GLY A 28 -7.45 23.54 3.68
N LYS A 29 -6.77 22.46 3.27
CA LYS A 29 -6.66 21.98 1.89
C LYS A 29 -7.50 20.71 1.63
N GLY A 30 -8.46 20.39 2.51
CA GLY A 30 -9.29 19.18 2.43
C GLY A 30 -8.79 18.03 3.29
N LEU A 31 -9.36 16.85 3.10
CA LEU A 31 -9.01 15.64 3.84
C LEU A 31 -7.62 15.15 3.42
N LYS A 32 -6.72 15.02 4.39
CA LYS A 32 -5.37 14.48 4.18
C LYS A 32 -5.16 13.22 5.01
N ASN A 33 -4.39 12.29 4.48
CA ASN A 33 -3.95 11.08 5.16
C ASN A 33 -2.52 11.28 5.64
N PHE A 34 -2.31 11.07 6.93
CA PHE A 34 -1.01 11.21 7.57
C PHE A 34 -0.54 9.87 8.12
N GLU A 35 0.69 9.51 7.79
CA GLU A 35 1.44 8.46 8.48
C GLU A 35 2.25 9.12 9.59
N ILE A 36 2.07 8.65 10.81
CA ILE A 36 2.74 9.16 11.99
C ILE A 36 3.63 8.06 12.55
N ARG A 37 4.93 8.35 12.67
CA ARG A 37 5.89 7.45 13.30
C ARG A 37 6.30 7.97 14.66
N PHE A 38 6.27 7.09 15.65
CA PHE A 38 6.68 7.32 17.03
C PHE A 38 8.06 6.69 17.22
N CYS A 39 9.07 7.52 17.41
CA CYS A 39 10.47 7.11 17.49
C CYS A 39 10.99 7.36 18.92
N PRO A 40 11.38 6.32 19.68
CA PRO A 40 11.99 6.50 20.99
C PRO A 40 13.40 7.07 20.85
N GLU A 41 13.77 7.95 21.78
CA GLU A 41 15.14 8.43 21.96
C GLU A 41 15.69 7.84 23.27
N PRO A 42 16.38 6.68 23.19
CA PRO A 42 16.98 6.07 24.37
C PRO A 42 18.23 6.84 24.80
N THR A 43 18.40 6.95 26.12
CA THR A 43 19.64 7.39 26.74
C THR A 43 20.72 6.31 26.64
N VAL A 44 21.97 6.67 26.96
CA VAL A 44 23.08 5.71 27.10
C VAL A 44 22.77 4.58 28.10
N GLY A 45 21.87 4.81 29.06
CA GLY A 45 21.41 3.81 30.04
C GLY A 45 20.21 2.97 29.59
N GLY A 46 19.74 3.09 28.34
CA GLY A 46 18.61 2.32 27.82
C GLY A 46 17.22 2.84 28.24
N GLN A 47 17.15 3.85 29.12
CA GLN A 47 15.90 4.53 29.46
C GLN A 47 15.48 5.46 28.31
N ILE A 48 14.19 5.46 27.99
CA ILE A 48 13.61 6.35 26.96
C ILE A 48 13.33 7.72 27.56
N LEU A 49 14.02 8.74 27.05
CA LEU A 49 13.88 10.11 27.54
C LEU A 49 12.71 10.83 26.87
N THR A 50 12.58 10.63 25.57
CA THR A 50 11.61 11.29 24.70
C THR A 50 11.11 10.34 23.61
N VAL A 51 9.94 10.65 23.06
CA VAL A 51 9.42 10.04 21.83
C VAL A 51 9.18 11.14 20.82
N LEU A 52 9.87 11.06 19.70
CA LEU A 52 9.70 11.96 18.56
C LEU A 52 8.54 11.47 17.70
N LEU A 53 7.68 12.40 17.28
CA LEU A 53 6.62 12.12 16.33
C LEU A 53 6.98 12.73 14.98
N ILE A 54 7.05 11.89 13.95
CA ILE A 54 7.23 12.32 12.56
C ILE A 54 5.90 12.12 11.86
N CYS A 55 5.29 13.20 11.40
CA CYS A 55 4.03 13.17 10.67
C CYS A 55 4.29 13.45 9.18
N ARG A 56 3.88 12.53 8.32
CA ARG A 56 4.06 12.63 6.86
C ARG A 56 2.71 12.60 6.17
N ASP A 57 2.42 13.59 5.33
CA ASP A 57 1.29 13.52 4.39
C ASP A 57 1.59 12.43 3.35
N VAL A 58 0.75 11.41 3.33
CA VAL A 58 0.82 10.26 2.40
C VAL A 58 -0.40 10.20 1.48
N THR A 59 -1.18 11.29 1.40
CA THR A 59 -2.42 11.34 0.61
C THR A 59 -2.18 11.00 -0.84
N ASP A 60 -1.19 11.64 -1.47
CA ASP A 60 -0.95 11.49 -2.91
C ASP A 60 -0.50 10.06 -3.23
N VAL A 61 0.34 9.47 -2.37
CA VAL A 61 0.78 8.07 -2.47
C VAL A 61 -0.41 7.12 -2.36
N ARG A 62 -1.29 7.34 -1.37
CA ARG A 62 -2.47 6.51 -1.14
C ARG A 62 -3.46 6.60 -2.30
N MET A 63 -3.69 7.80 -2.83
CA MET A 63 -4.58 8.01 -3.98
C MET A 63 -4.04 7.32 -5.24
N ALA A 64 -2.73 7.39 -5.50
CA ALA A 64 -2.11 6.68 -6.61
C ALA A 64 -2.24 5.16 -6.45
N GLN A 65 -2.00 4.62 -5.25
CA GLN A 65 -2.17 3.19 -4.97
C GLN A 65 -3.61 2.73 -5.14
N LEU A 66 -4.59 3.51 -4.67
CA LEU A 66 -6.01 3.20 -4.84
C LEU A 66 -6.43 3.23 -6.31
N ALA A 67 -6.00 4.25 -7.06
CA ALA A 67 -6.28 4.34 -8.50
C ALA A 67 -5.65 3.17 -9.28
N PHE A 68 -4.44 2.75 -8.91
CA PHE A 68 -3.80 1.57 -9.48
C PHE A 68 -4.60 0.30 -9.18
N ARG A 69 -4.98 0.08 -7.92
CA ARG A 69 -5.77 -1.10 -7.51
C ARG A 69 -7.14 -1.14 -8.19
N ASP A 70 -7.84 -0.01 -8.27
CA ASP A 70 -9.13 0.08 -8.96
C ASP A 70 -8.99 -0.21 -10.47
N SER A 71 -7.91 0.29 -11.10
CA SER A 71 -7.62 0.00 -12.50
C SER A 71 -7.28 -1.48 -12.73
N ASP A 72 -6.48 -2.09 -11.84
CA ASP A 72 -6.14 -3.52 -11.88
C ASP A 72 -7.37 -4.41 -11.68
N GLU A 73 -8.23 -4.08 -10.71
CA GLU A 73 -9.49 -4.80 -10.49
C GLU A 73 -10.44 -4.69 -11.68
N LYS A 74 -10.60 -3.50 -12.25
CA LYS A 74 -11.41 -3.31 -13.47
C LYS A 74 -10.82 -4.07 -14.66
N PHE A 75 -9.51 -4.04 -14.83
CA PHE A 75 -8.83 -4.81 -15.88
C PHE A 75 -9.05 -6.32 -15.70
N ARG A 76 -8.87 -6.84 -14.48
CA ARG A 76 -9.12 -8.24 -14.15
C ARG A 76 -10.57 -8.64 -14.39
N GLN A 77 -11.54 -7.84 -13.95
CA GLN A 77 -12.96 -8.07 -14.20
C GLN A 77 -13.28 -8.13 -15.71
N LEU A 78 -12.74 -7.20 -16.50
CA LEU A 78 -12.91 -7.22 -17.96
C LEU A 78 -12.27 -8.47 -18.58
N ALA A 79 -11.03 -8.80 -18.21
CA ALA A 79 -10.32 -9.96 -18.72
C ALA A 79 -10.98 -11.30 -18.34
N GLU A 80 -11.70 -11.35 -17.21
CA GLU A 80 -12.44 -12.53 -16.76
C GLU A 80 -13.84 -12.64 -17.36
N THR A 81 -14.49 -11.53 -17.71
CA THR A 81 -15.88 -11.52 -18.19
C THR A 81 -15.99 -11.58 -19.71
N VAL A 82 -15.00 -11.10 -20.45
CA VAL A 82 -15.05 -11.10 -21.91
C VAL A 82 -14.65 -12.47 -22.48
N ASP A 83 -15.45 -12.98 -23.41
CA ASP A 83 -15.18 -14.19 -24.20
C ASP A 83 -14.17 -13.90 -25.33
N SER A 84 -13.03 -13.31 -24.99
CA SER A 84 -11.93 -13.06 -25.92
C SER A 84 -10.61 -13.17 -25.19
N VAL A 85 -9.62 -13.70 -25.89
CA VAL A 85 -8.28 -13.87 -25.34
C VAL A 85 -7.45 -12.62 -25.62
N PHE A 86 -6.93 -12.02 -24.57
CA PHE A 86 -5.96 -10.93 -24.63
C PHE A 86 -4.59 -11.38 -24.13
N TRP A 87 -3.53 -10.82 -24.68
CA TRP A 87 -2.17 -10.96 -24.19
C TRP A 87 -1.41 -9.64 -24.29
N ILE A 88 -0.40 -9.46 -23.47
CA ILE A 88 0.51 -8.30 -23.51
C ILE A 88 1.88 -8.80 -23.98
N TRP A 89 2.35 -8.24 -25.08
CA TRP A 89 3.70 -8.46 -25.60
C TRP A 89 4.60 -7.32 -25.16
N ASP A 90 5.69 -7.65 -24.46
CA ASP A 90 6.73 -6.67 -24.11
C ASP A 90 7.73 -6.55 -25.25
N VAL A 91 7.87 -5.34 -25.79
CA VAL A 91 8.71 -5.08 -26.96
C VAL A 91 10.20 -5.13 -26.60
N ASP A 92 10.58 -4.75 -25.37
CA ASP A 92 11.98 -4.73 -24.94
C ASP A 92 12.46 -6.15 -24.58
N LEU A 93 11.61 -6.91 -23.88
CA LEU A 93 11.91 -8.29 -23.48
C LEU A 93 11.61 -9.32 -24.58
N GLN A 94 10.95 -8.92 -25.67
CA GLN A 94 10.56 -9.79 -26.79
C GLN A 94 9.80 -11.05 -26.34
N GLN A 95 8.91 -10.91 -25.36
CA GLN A 95 8.15 -12.03 -24.80
C GLN A 95 6.75 -11.61 -24.36
N ILE A 96 5.87 -12.59 -24.18
CA ILE A 96 4.54 -12.39 -23.59
C ILE A 96 4.68 -12.24 -22.08
N VAL A 97 4.21 -11.13 -21.53
CA VAL A 97 4.28 -10.84 -20.08
C VAL A 97 2.95 -11.03 -19.36
N TYR A 98 1.85 -11.15 -20.12
CA TYR A 98 0.53 -11.44 -19.57
C TYR A 98 -0.34 -12.14 -20.61
N VAL A 99 -1.14 -13.11 -20.15
CA VAL A 99 -2.21 -13.75 -20.93
C VAL A 99 -3.47 -13.80 -20.06
N SER A 100 -4.59 -13.36 -20.60
CA SER A 100 -5.89 -13.37 -19.91
C SER A 100 -6.33 -14.79 -19.51
N PRO A 101 -7.06 -14.97 -18.39
CA PRO A 101 -7.61 -16.26 -17.98
C PRO A 101 -8.53 -16.92 -19.03
N ALA A 102 -9.11 -16.12 -19.92
CA ALA A 102 -9.93 -16.59 -21.04
C ALA A 102 -9.17 -17.55 -21.97
N TYR A 103 -7.83 -17.44 -22.09
CA TYR A 103 -7.00 -18.36 -22.89
C TYR A 103 -7.25 -19.83 -22.52
N LYS A 104 -7.20 -20.14 -21.23
CA LYS A 104 -7.42 -21.49 -20.72
C LYS A 104 -8.86 -21.95 -20.94
N ARG A 105 -9.84 -21.06 -20.78
CA ARG A 105 -11.27 -21.38 -20.95
C ARG A 105 -11.64 -21.65 -22.41
N LEU A 106 -11.17 -20.82 -23.34
CA LEU A 106 -11.56 -20.85 -24.75
C LEU A 106 -10.68 -21.79 -25.59
N TRP A 107 -9.39 -21.86 -25.31
CA TRP A 107 -8.43 -22.64 -26.10
C TRP A 107 -7.84 -23.84 -25.36
N GLY A 108 -8.14 -24.03 -24.07
CA GLY A 108 -7.76 -25.24 -23.32
C GLY A 108 -6.27 -25.39 -23.02
N GLY A 109 -5.43 -24.45 -23.48
CA GLY A 109 -3.98 -24.46 -23.27
C GLY A 109 -3.57 -23.87 -21.92
N ASP A 110 -2.34 -24.20 -21.50
CA ASP A 110 -1.69 -23.57 -20.35
C ASP A 110 -0.93 -22.31 -20.81
N PRO A 111 -1.33 -21.11 -20.37
CA PRO A 111 -0.67 -19.87 -20.79
C PRO A 111 0.78 -19.75 -20.29
N GLN A 112 1.22 -20.55 -19.31
CA GLN A 112 2.61 -20.57 -18.84
C GLN A 112 3.57 -21.34 -19.79
N LYS A 113 3.04 -21.92 -20.88
CA LYS A 113 3.81 -22.67 -21.89
C LYS A 113 3.98 -21.91 -23.22
N LEU A 114 3.56 -20.65 -23.26
CA LEU A 114 3.78 -19.70 -24.36
C LEU A 114 5.09 -18.94 -24.15
#